data_AF-A0A6V7WKI2-F1
#
_entry.id   AF-A0A6V7WKI2-F1
#
_cell.length_a   1.000
_cell.length_b   1.000
_cell.length_c   1.000
_cell.angle_alpha   90.00
_cell.angle_beta   90.00
_cell.angle_gamma   90.00
#
_symmetry.space_group_name_H-M   'P 1'
#
loop_
_entity.id
_entity.type
_entity.pdbx_description
1 polymer ?
#
loop_
_entity_poly.entity_id
_entity_poly.type
_entity_poly.pdbx_seq_one_letter_code
_entity_poly.pdbx_strand_id
1 'polypeptide(L)'
;MEFFRESKIPIYERMWSIMQSTSPSVFVNSSREGISRVRAGNYAYLMESTMLEYWIGEDCQLQTIGGLLDSKGYGIALPKGSPLRDIFSQASRIKFLKFISF
;
A
#
# COMPACT_ATOMS: atom_id res chain seq x y z
N MET A 1 -8.57 -2.78 -1.25
CA MET A 1 -8.70 -4.02 -0.45
C MET A 1 -8.85 -5.29 -1.29
N GLU A 2 -8.76 -5.22 -2.63
CA GLU A 2 -8.79 -6.38 -3.55
C GLU A 2 -7.90 -7.55 -3.09
N PHE A 3 -6.70 -7.24 -2.57
CA PHE A 3 -5.73 -8.21 -2.09
C PHE A 3 -6.32 -9.25 -1.11
N PHE A 4 -7.08 -8.80 -0.10
CA PHE A 4 -7.67 -9.70 0.88
C PHE A 4 -8.83 -10.51 0.31
N ARG A 5 -9.53 -9.96 -0.69
CA ARG A 5 -10.64 -10.63 -1.39
C ARG A 5 -10.14 -11.72 -2.34
N GLU A 6 -8.97 -11.53 -2.95
CA GLU A 6 -8.39 -12.44 -3.95
C GLU A 6 -7.34 -13.41 -3.39
N SER A 7 -6.86 -13.15 -2.17
CA SER A 7 -5.89 -14.01 -1.51
C SER A 7 -6.45 -15.40 -1.26
N LYS A 8 -5.65 -16.43 -1.55
CA LYS A 8 -5.95 -17.86 -1.26
C LYS A 8 -5.30 -18.37 0.02
N ILE A 9 -4.64 -17.48 0.77
CA ILE A 9 -3.99 -17.84 2.04
C ILE A 9 -5.08 -17.85 3.12
N PRO A 10 -5.29 -18.97 3.86
CA PRO A 10 -6.40 -19.13 4.79
C PRO A 10 -6.53 -18.03 5.85
N ILE A 11 -5.39 -17.50 6.33
CA ILE A 11 -5.39 -16.42 7.33
C ILE A 11 -5.98 -15.13 6.75
N TYR A 12 -5.67 -14.79 5.50
CA TYR A 12 -6.13 -13.58 4.84
C TYR A 12 -7.60 -13.69 4.40
N GLU A 13 -8.05 -14.89 4.00
CA GLU A 13 -9.47 -15.16 3.75
C GLU A 13 -10.31 -14.98 5.02
N ARG A 14 -9.82 -15.49 6.17
CA ARG A 14 -10.47 -15.29 7.46
C ARG A 14 -10.51 -13.82 7.87
N MET A 15 -9.41 -13.09 7.68
CA MET A 15 -9.37 -11.64 7.92
C MET A 15 -10.40 -10.91 7.06
N TRP A 16 -10.50 -11.24 5.76
CA TRP A 16 -11.48 -10.66 4.86
C TRP A 16 -12.92 -10.93 5.31
N SER A 17 -13.23 -12.16 5.71
CA SER A 17 -14.55 -12.53 6.24
C SER A 17 -14.93 -11.70 7.47
N ILE A 18 -13.97 -11.47 8.39
CA ILE A 18 -14.18 -10.60 9.56
C ILE A 18 -14.41 -9.16 9.12
N MET A 19 -13.58 -8.63 8.21
CA MET A 19 -13.75 -7.26 7.72
C MET A 19 -15.11 -7.02 7.06
N GLN A 20 -15.64 -8.01 6.34
CA GLN A 20 -16.93 -7.91 5.66
C GLN A 20 -18.13 -8.06 6.61
N SER A 21 -18.03 -8.92 7.63
CA SER A 21 -19.13 -9.22 8.56
C SER A 21 -19.22 -8.27 9.76
N THR A 22 -18.18 -7.48 10.03
CA THR A 22 -18.16 -6.56 11.17
C THR A 22 -19.10 -5.36 10.94
N SER A 23 -19.98 -5.10 11.93
CA SER A 23 -20.83 -3.91 12.00
C SER A 23 -20.56 -3.16 13.32
N PRO A 24 -20.20 -1.87 13.28
CA PRO A 24 -20.16 -0.97 12.12
C PRO A 24 -18.98 -1.24 11.18
N SER A 25 -19.08 -0.76 9.93
CA SER A 25 -18.08 -1.00 8.87
C SER A 25 -16.67 -0.57 9.29
N VAL A 26 -15.72 -1.50 9.13
CA VAL A 26 -14.29 -1.25 9.36
C VAL A 26 -13.63 -0.49 8.20
N PHE A 27 -14.32 -0.38 7.06
CA PHE A 27 -13.83 0.33 5.89
C PHE A 27 -13.99 1.85 6.07
N VAL A 28 -13.01 2.59 5.58
CA VAL A 28 -12.97 4.05 5.59
C VAL A 28 -12.93 4.58 4.17
N ASN A 29 -13.43 5.79 3.95
CA ASN A 29 -13.49 6.39 2.62
C ASN A 29 -12.21 7.17 2.25
N SER A 30 -11.40 7.52 3.25
CA SER A 30 -10.14 8.26 3.03
C SER A 30 -9.05 7.83 4.00
N SER A 31 -7.79 8.01 3.59
CA SER A 31 -6.64 7.73 4.44
C SER A 31 -6.65 8.60 5.71
N ARG A 32 -7.06 9.87 5.60
CA ARG A 32 -7.16 10.78 6.76
C ARG A 32 -8.16 10.29 7.81
N GLU A 33 -9.29 9.76 7.36
CA GLU A 33 -10.28 9.13 8.25
C GLU A 33 -9.68 7.89 8.93
N GLY A 34 -8.98 7.04 8.17
CA GLY A 34 -8.25 5.88 8.71
C GLY A 34 -7.25 6.26 9.80
N ILE A 35 -6.40 7.25 9.54
CA ILE A 35 -5.42 7.75 10.51
C ILE A 35 -6.10 8.32 11.76
N SER A 36 -7.18 9.10 11.60
CA SER A 36 -7.95 9.62 12.74
C SER A 36 -8.51 8.50 13.62
N ARG A 37 -9.04 7.42 13.00
CA ARG A 37 -9.53 6.24 13.74
C ARG A 37 -8.40 5.49 14.45
N VAL A 38 -7.21 5.37 13.84
CA VAL A 38 -6.03 4.78 14.52
C VAL A 38 -5.65 5.59 15.76
N ARG A 39 -5.64 6.93 15.65
CA ARG A 39 -5.36 7.81 16.78
C ARG A 39 -6.38 7.69 17.92
N ALA A 40 -7.65 7.44 17.58
CA ALA A 40 -8.69 7.18 18.56
C ALA A 40 -8.52 5.85 19.31
N GLY A 41 -7.62 4.97 18.85
CA GLY A 41 -7.31 3.68 19.46
C GLY A 41 -8.21 2.55 18.97
N ASN A 42 -7.85 1.32 19.36
CA ASN A 42 -8.59 0.08 19.04
C ASN A 42 -8.84 -0.17 17.54
N TYR A 43 -8.07 0.48 16.65
CA TYR A 43 -8.18 0.34 15.21
C TYR A 43 -6.79 0.26 14.59
N ALA A 44 -6.57 -0.73 13.72
CA ALA A 44 -5.36 -0.85 12.92
C ALA A 44 -5.71 -0.56 11.46
N TYR A 45 -4.92 0.30 10.82
CA TYR A 45 -5.13 0.69 9.43
C TYR A 45 -4.07 0.08 8.52
N LEU A 46 -4.52 -0.59 7.47
CA LEU A 46 -3.65 -1.22 6.47
C LEU A 46 -3.54 -0.30 5.25
N MET A 47 -2.33 0.16 4.97
CA MET A 47 -2.01 1.06 3.87
C MET A 47 -0.63 0.71 3.29
N GLU A 48 -0.32 1.27 2.13
CA GLU A 48 0.98 1.13 1.48
C GLU A 48 2.13 1.69 2.33
N SER A 49 3.29 1.02 2.26
CA SER A 49 4.45 1.33 3.11
C SER A 49 4.95 2.76 2.96
N THR A 50 5.05 3.27 1.73
CA THR A 50 5.53 4.65 1.49
C THR A 50 4.59 5.69 2.09
N MET A 51 3.28 5.43 2.08
CA MET A 51 2.32 6.32 2.72
C MET A 51 2.42 6.21 4.25
N LEU A 52 2.60 5.01 4.80
CA LEU A 52 2.79 4.83 6.24
C LEU A 52 4.04 5.57 6.73
N GLU A 53 5.16 5.45 6.02
CA GLU A 53 6.41 6.17 6.32
C GLU A 53 6.20 7.69 6.30
N TYR A 54 5.44 8.20 5.32
CA TYR A 54 5.07 9.62 5.28
C TYR A 54 4.29 10.05 6.54
N TRP A 55 3.24 9.31 6.91
CA TRP A 55 2.39 9.67 8.06
C TRP A 55 3.11 9.53 9.41
N ILE A 56 3.99 8.55 9.56
CA ILE A 56 4.81 8.37 10.77
C ILE A 56 5.87 9.48 10.88
N GLY A 57 6.42 9.92 9.74
CA GLY A 57 7.32 11.07 9.71
C GLY A 57 6.65 12.37 10.19
N GLU A 58 5.36 12.54 9.90
CA GLU A 58 4.56 13.69 10.35
C GLU A 58 4.05 13.54 11.79
N ASP A 59 3.72 12.32 12.22
CA ASP A 59 3.15 12.04 13.54
C ASP A 59 3.84 10.85 14.22
N CYS A 60 4.69 11.18 15.19
CA CYS A 60 5.46 10.22 15.98
C CYS A 60 4.61 9.33 16.90
N GLN A 61 3.31 9.60 17.07
CA GLN A 61 2.40 8.72 17.83
C GLN A 61 1.96 7.49 17.01
N LEU A 62 2.14 7.54 15.69
CA LEU A 62 1.86 6.43 14.80
C LEU A 62 3.08 5.51 14.73
N GLN A 63 2.82 4.20 14.66
CA GLN A 63 3.84 3.18 14.51
C GLN A 63 3.38 2.12 13.52
N THR A 64 4.31 1.60 12.73
CA THR A 64 4.07 0.41 11.91
C THR A 64 4.19 -0.84 12.76
N ILE A 65 3.36 -1.84 12.45
CA ILE A 65 3.41 -3.15 13.09
C ILE A 65 3.62 -4.20 12.01
N GLY A 66 4.65 -5.03 12.19
CA GLY A 66 5.00 -6.11 11.26
C GLY A 66 5.77 -5.62 10.03
N GLY A 67 5.84 -6.49 9.02
CA GLY A 67 6.54 -6.24 7.76
C GLY A 67 5.58 -5.97 6.60
N LEU A 68 6.13 -5.95 5.39
CA LEU A 68 5.36 -5.84 4.17
C LEU A 68 4.50 -7.09 3.97
N LEU A 69 3.20 -6.90 3.72
CA LEU A 69 2.27 -7.99 3.40
C LEU A 69 2.40 -8.47 1.95
N ASP A 70 2.88 -7.59 1.08
CA ASP A 70 3.13 -7.84 -0.34
C ASP A 70 4.19 -6.86 -0.86
N SER A 71 4.89 -7.21 -1.92
CA SER A 71 5.84 -6.36 -2.62
C SER A 71 5.18 -5.80 -3.89
N LYS A 72 4.42 -4.72 -3.74
CA LYS A 72 3.85 -3.97 -4.87
C LYS A 72 4.76 -2.80 -5.22
N GLY A 73 4.81 -2.46 -6.51
CA GLY A 73 5.56 -1.32 -7.02
C GLY A 73 4.66 -0.36 -7.78
N TYR A 74 5.03 0.92 -7.79
CA TYR A 74 4.35 1.93 -8.58
C TYR A 74 4.77 1.86 -10.05
N GLY A 75 3.81 2.01 -10.95
CA GLY A 75 4.04 2.08 -12.39
C GLY A 75 3.32 3.28 -13.01
N ILE A 76 3.87 3.80 -14.11
CA ILE A 76 3.21 4.86 -14.90
C ILE A 76 2.28 4.18 -15.92
N ALA A 77 0.98 4.34 -15.74
CA ALA A 77 -0.01 3.79 -16.66
C ALA A 77 -0.11 4.66 -17.93
N LEU A 78 0.08 4.03 -19.09
CA LEU A 78 -0.01 4.67 -20.40
C LEU A 78 -1.05 3.94 -21.25
N PRO A 79 -1.70 4.63 -22.21
CA PRO A 79 -2.64 3.99 -23.14
C PRO A 79 -2.00 2.80 -23.85
N LYS A 80 -2.78 1.74 -24.08
CA LYS A 80 -2.33 0.55 -24.80
C LYS A 80 -1.86 0.94 -26.20
N GLY A 81 -0.64 0.55 -26.56
CA GLY A 81 -0.02 0.90 -27.84
C GLY A 81 0.66 2.28 -27.87
N SER A 82 0.73 3.01 -26.74
CA SER A 82 1.46 4.26 -26.70
C SER A 82 2.96 4.05 -26.95
N PRO A 83 3.58 4.77 -27.90
CA PRO A 83 5.02 4.70 -28.14
C PRO A 83 5.83 5.20 -26.95
N LEU A 84 5.20 5.95 -26.04
CA LEU A 84 5.84 6.48 -24.83
C LEU A 84 6.17 5.38 -23.82
N ARG A 85 5.51 4.22 -23.89
CA ARG A 85 5.74 3.13 -22.94
C ARG A 85 7.21 2.71 -22.89
N ASP A 86 7.81 2.54 -24.06
CA ASP A 86 9.18 2.08 -24.16
C ASP A 86 10.16 3.19 -23.77
N ILE A 87 9.83 4.45 -24.06
CA ILE A 87 10.62 5.63 -23.65
C ILE A 87 10.65 5.74 -22.12
N PHE A 88 9.49 5.71 -21.46
CA PHE A 88 9.42 5.80 -20.00
C PHE A 88 10.03 4.59 -19.30
N SER A 89 9.86 3.39 -19.86
CA SER A 89 10.46 2.15 -19.33
C SER A 89 11.99 2.14 -19.48
N GLN A 90 12.53 2.71 -20.55
CA GLN A 90 13.98 2.86 -20.73
C GLN A 90 14.53 3.96 -19.82
N ALA A 91 13.86 5.11 -19.73
CA ALA A 91 14.28 6.21 -18.87
C ALA A 91 14.33 5.81 -17.39
N SER A 92 13.36 5.02 -16.90
CA SER A 92 13.38 4.50 -15.53
C SER A 92 14.52 3.48 -15.29
N ARG A 93 15.02 2.84 -16.34
CA ARG A 93 16.14 1.88 -16.29
C ARG A 93 17.52 2.55 -16.22
N ILE A 94 17.64 3.82 -16.61
CA ILE A 94 18.92 4.55 -16.74
C ILE A 94 19.56 4.89 -15.38
N LYS A 95 18.83 4.83 -14.25
CA LYS A 95 19.44 5.04 -12.91
C LYS A 95 20.17 3.82 -12.34
N PHE A 96 19.97 2.61 -12.86
CA PHE A 96 20.62 1.41 -12.30
C PHE A 96 22.01 1.13 -12.87
N LEU A 97 22.42 1.80 -13.96
CA LEU A 97 23.65 1.51 -14.71
C LEU A 97 24.78 2.54 -14.51
N LYS A 98 24.69 3.46 -13.53
CA LYS A 98 25.72 4.50 -13.33
C LYS A 98 26.25 4.68 -11.90
N PHE A 99 25.99 3.74 -10.99
CA PHE A 99 26.57 3.76 -9.63
C PHE A 99 27.23 2.45 -9.18
N ILE A 100 27.56 1.55 -10.13
CA ILE A 100 28.53 0.48 -9.87
C ILE A 100 29.71 0.76 -10.80
N SER A 101 30.60 1.65 -10.37
CA SER A 101 32.01 1.57 -10.72
C SER A 101 32.75 1.42 -9.40
N PHE A 102 33.40 0.27 -9.23
CA PHE A 102 34.54 0.14 -8.33
C PHE A 102 35.65 1.10 -8.78
#